data_AF-A0A1G6SB56-F1
#
_entry.id   AF-A0A1G6SB56-F1
#
_cell.length_a   1.000
_cell.length_b   1.000
_cell.length_c   1.000
_cell.angle_alpha   90.00
_cell.angle_beta   90.00
_cell.angle_gamma   90.00
#
_symmetry.space_group_name_H-M   'P 1'
#
loop_
_entity.id
_entity.type
_entity.pdbx_description
1 polymer ?
#
loop_
_entity_poly.entity_id
_entity_poly.type
_entity_poly.pdbx_seq_one_letter_code
_entity_poly.pdbx_strand_id
1 'polypeptide(L)'
;MADDVLLNKAASIERCVRRAREEYERDPASFAEDFTRQDAAILNIQRACEAALDMGQHLIRRERLGIPQSARDVFVLLAGAGWIDVALAEALKRMVGYRNIAVHEYQALQLPITVAVITRHLDEFLDYSKSILLKDARED
;
A
#
# COMPACT_ATOMS: atom_id res chain seq x y z
N MET A 1 -21.31 -10.97 7.57
CA MET A 1 -21.13 -10.04 8.72
C MET A 1 -19.79 -9.41 8.48
N ALA A 2 -19.70 -8.08 8.36
CA ALA A 2 -18.49 -7.44 7.81
C ALA A 2 -17.21 -7.91 8.51
N ASP A 3 -16.19 -8.26 7.72
CA ASP A 3 -14.93 -8.79 8.25
C ASP A 3 -14.15 -7.66 8.94
N ASP A 4 -14.16 -7.67 10.28
CA ASP A 4 -13.49 -6.67 11.12
C ASP A 4 -11.99 -6.55 10.81
N VAL A 5 -11.34 -7.63 10.37
CA VAL A 5 -9.92 -7.59 10.01
C VAL A 5 -9.73 -6.78 8.74
N LEU A 6 -10.54 -7.01 7.71
CA LEU A 6 -10.50 -6.23 6.46
C LEU A 6 -10.79 -4.75 6.71
N LEU A 7 -11.81 -4.44 7.52
CA LEU A 7 -12.17 -3.06 7.88
C LEU A 7 -11.03 -2.34 8.61
N ASN A 8 -10.42 -2.99 9.61
CA ASN A 8 -9.31 -2.39 10.37
C ASN A 8 -8.06 -2.16 9.51
N LYS A 9 -7.78 -3.06 8.55
CA LYS A 9 -6.66 -2.89 7.62
C LYS A 9 -6.93 -1.77 6.62
N ALA A 10 -8.15 -1.68 6.07
CA ALA A 10 -8.54 -0.57 5.20
C ALA A 10 -8.40 0.79 5.90
N ALA A 11 -8.91 0.93 7.14
CA ALA A 11 -8.77 2.15 7.93
C ALA A 11 -7.30 2.50 8.23
N SER A 12 -6.45 1.49 8.42
CA SER A 12 -5.01 1.69 8.61
C SER A 12 -4.33 2.17 7.32
N ILE A 13 -4.69 1.60 6.17
CA ILE A 13 -4.21 2.05 4.85
C ILE A 13 -4.58 3.52 4.62
N GLU A 14 -5.86 3.87 4.78
CA GLU A 14 -6.37 5.24 4.59
C GLU A 14 -5.62 6.25 5.47
N ARG A 15 -5.45 5.93 6.76
CA ARG A 15 -4.70 6.79 7.69
C ARG A 15 -3.26 6.97 7.24
N CYS A 16 -2.57 5.90 6.84
CA CYS A 16 -1.18 5.96 6.42
C CYS A 16 -1.01 6.77 5.12
N VAL A 17 -1.87 6.55 4.12
CA VAL A 17 -1.88 7.33 2.88
C VAL A 17 -2.08 8.81 3.17
N ARG A 18 -3.09 9.15 3.98
CA ARG A 18 -3.35 10.54 4.38
C ARG A 18 -2.15 11.16 5.08
N ARG A 19 -1.55 10.47 6.06
CA ARG A 19 -0.37 10.97 6.78
C ARG A 19 0.81 11.21 5.84
N ALA A 20 1.08 10.31 4.90
CA ALA A 20 2.17 10.50 3.94
C ALA A 20 1.95 11.74 3.06
N ARG A 21 0.71 12.01 2.65
CA ARG A 21 0.34 13.23 1.90
C ARG A 21 0.50 14.48 2.74
N GLU A 22 -0.02 14.48 3.97
CA GLU A 22 0.09 15.62 4.90
C GLU A 22 1.55 16.05 5.12
N GLU A 23 2.47 15.09 5.27
CA GLU A 23 3.89 15.40 5.45
C GLU A 23 4.50 16.06 4.22
N TYR A 24 4.05 15.75 3.00
CA TYR A 24 4.52 16.41 1.77
C TYR A 24 3.83 17.77 1.55
N GLU A 25 2.51 17.82 1.68
CA GLU A 25 1.66 18.98 1.37
C GLU A 25 1.86 20.15 2.32
N ARG A 26 2.35 19.90 3.55
CA ARG A 26 2.62 20.96 4.54
C ARG A 26 3.49 22.10 3.99
N ASP A 27 4.49 21.76 3.19
CA ASP A 27 5.32 22.67 2.41
C ASP A 27 6.15 21.84 1.41
N PRO A 28 5.69 21.70 0.16
CA PRO A 28 6.39 20.94 -0.87
C PRO A 28 7.74 21.54 -1.29
N ALA A 29 7.93 22.85 -1.14
CA ALA A 29 9.15 23.54 -1.58
C ALA A 29 10.34 23.21 -0.67
N SER A 30 10.11 23.12 0.65
CA SER A 30 11.14 22.73 1.63
C SER A 30 11.23 21.23 1.90
N PHE A 31 10.32 20.41 1.35
CA PHE A 31 10.27 18.97 1.63
C PHE A 31 11.60 18.26 1.35
N ALA A 32 12.35 18.69 0.33
CA ALA A 32 13.64 18.13 -0.03
C ALA A 32 14.75 18.35 1.01
N GLU A 33 14.58 19.34 1.88
CA GLU A 33 15.56 19.74 2.90
C GLU A 33 15.15 19.29 4.31
N ASP A 34 13.87 18.94 4.50
CA ASP A 34 13.34 18.46 5.79
C ASP A 34 13.33 16.92 5.86
N PHE A 35 14.44 16.35 6.35
CA PHE A 35 14.58 14.90 6.52
C PHE A 35 13.56 14.29 7.48
N THR A 36 13.09 15.04 8.48
CA THR A 36 12.09 14.51 9.43
C THR A 36 10.75 14.28 8.73
N ARG A 37 10.34 15.21 7.87
CA ARG A 37 9.13 15.06 7.05
C ARG A 37 9.29 13.96 6.00
N GLN A 38 10.47 13.83 5.39
CA GLN A 38 10.77 12.72 4.48
C GLN A 38 10.63 11.37 5.19
N ASP A 39 11.27 11.21 6.35
CA ASP A 39 11.23 9.98 7.14
C ASP A 39 9.80 9.64 7.56
N ALA A 40 9.06 10.64 8.04
CA ALA A 40 7.66 10.46 8.41
C ALA A 40 6.79 10.04 7.21
N ALA A 41 6.98 10.64 6.04
CA ALA A 41 6.27 10.25 4.83
C ALA A 41 6.60 8.81 4.43
N ILE A 42 7.89 8.47 4.33
CA ILE A 42 8.35 7.13 3.95
C ILE A 42 7.85 6.07 4.92
N LEU A 43 7.91 6.31 6.23
CA LEU A 43 7.40 5.39 7.25
C LEU A 43 5.91 5.12 7.07
N ASN A 44 5.12 6.14 6.74
CA ASN A 44 3.69 5.96 6.47
C ASN A 44 3.44 5.17 5.17
N ILE A 45 4.24 5.37 4.13
CA ILE A 45 4.15 4.57 2.89
C ILE A 45 4.47 3.09 3.18
N GLN A 46 5.51 2.83 3.97
CA GLN A 46 5.87 1.47 4.39
C GLN A 46 4.74 0.81 5.19
N ARG A 47 4.12 1.55 6.12
CA ARG A 47 2.97 1.06 6.91
C ARG A 47 1.73 0.80 6.05
N ALA A 48 1.46 1.64 5.05
CA ALA A 48 0.38 1.39 4.09
C ALA A 48 0.63 0.09 3.30
N CYS A 49 1.87 -0.12 2.84
CA CYS A 49 2.26 -1.34 2.15
C CYS A 49 2.09 -2.58 3.03
N GLU A 50 2.52 -2.53 4.29
CA GLU A 50 2.38 -3.65 5.22
C GLU A 50 0.90 -3.96 5.51
N ALA A 51 0.08 -2.93 5.77
CA ALA A 51 -1.35 -3.12 5.98
C ALA A 51 -2.06 -3.73 4.76
N ALA A 52 -1.66 -3.35 3.54
CA ALA A 52 -2.18 -3.95 2.31
C ALA A 52 -1.78 -5.43 2.16
N LEU A 53 -0.53 -5.78 2.48
CA LEU A 53 -0.05 -7.16 2.48
C LEU A 53 -0.80 -8.01 3.52
N ASP A 54 -0.95 -7.50 4.74
CA ASP A 54 -1.70 -8.18 5.80
C ASP A 54 -3.16 -8.43 5.40
N MET A 55 -3.83 -7.43 4.82
CA MET A 55 -5.19 -7.54 4.31
C MET A 55 -5.29 -8.64 3.25
N GLY A 56 -4.32 -8.69 2.33
CA GLY A 56 -4.29 -9.69 1.28
C GLY A 56 -3.99 -11.10 1.78
N GLN A 57 -3.07 -11.24 2.75
CA GLN A 57 -2.75 -12.53 3.36
C GLN A 57 -3.93 -13.10 4.15
N HIS A 58 -4.63 -12.25 4.91
CA HIS A 58 -5.87 -12.63 5.59
C HIS A 58 -6.89 -13.18 4.60
N LEU A 59 -7.12 -12.46 3.51
CA LEU A 59 -8.06 -12.84 2.46
C LEU A 59 -7.65 -14.13 1.73
N ILE A 60 -6.38 -14.28 1.35
CA ILE A 60 -5.84 -15.50 0.74
C ILE A 60 -6.06 -16.71 1.62
N ARG A 61 -5.85 -16.57 2.93
CA ARG A 61 -6.08 -17.66 3.90
C ARG A 61 -7.57 -18.00 4.00
N ARG A 62 -8.43 -16.99 4.05
CA ARG A 62 -9.89 -17.15 4.17
C ARG A 62 -10.47 -17.87 2.95
N GLU A 63 -10.09 -17.42 1.75
CA GLU A 63 -10.57 -17.94 0.46
C GLU A 63 -9.77 -19.15 -0.06
N ARG A 64 -8.71 -19.57 0.66
CA ARG A 64 -7.85 -20.71 0.31
C ARG A 64 -7.21 -20.60 -1.07
N LEU A 65 -6.72 -19.41 -1.41
CA LEU A 65 -6.19 -19.09 -2.75
C LEU A 65 -4.77 -19.65 -3.02
N GLY A 66 -4.15 -20.31 -2.04
CA GLY A 66 -2.79 -20.86 -2.12
C GLY A 66 -1.86 -20.28 -1.06
N ILE A 67 -0.55 -20.44 -1.27
CA ILE A 67 0.50 -19.98 -0.35
C ILE A 67 1.41 -19.00 -1.09
N PRO A 68 1.41 -17.70 -0.74
CA PRO A 68 2.31 -16.74 -1.36
C PRO A 68 3.76 -17.09 -1.03
N GLN A 69 4.65 -17.16 -2.03
CA GLN A 69 6.09 -17.41 -1.83
C GLN A 69 6.88 -16.10 -1.62
N SER A 70 6.23 -14.96 -1.87
CA SER A 70 6.81 -13.63 -1.69
C SER A 70 5.72 -12.61 -1.33
N ALA A 71 6.12 -11.42 -0.87
CA ALA A 71 5.18 -10.32 -0.67
C ALA A 71 4.49 -9.89 -1.98
N ARG A 72 5.16 -10.02 -3.14
CA ARG A 72 4.56 -9.72 -4.44
C ARG A 72 3.50 -10.75 -4.84
N ASP A 73 3.68 -12.00 -4.41
CA ASP A 73 2.77 -13.10 -4.73
C ASP A 73 1.39 -12.91 -4.10
N VAL A 74 1.30 -12.16 -2.99
CA VAL A 74 0.01 -11.79 -2.38
C VAL A 74 -0.90 -11.16 -3.45
N PHE A 75 -0.41 -10.15 -4.17
CA PHE A 75 -1.19 -9.46 -5.19
C PHE A 75 -1.43 -10.32 -6.44
N VAL A 76 -0.50 -11.22 -6.77
CA VAL A 76 -0.67 -12.17 -7.89
C VAL A 76 -1.82 -13.14 -7.61
N LEU A 77 -1.86 -13.73 -6.41
CA LEU A 77 -2.91 -14.66 -6.01
C LEU A 77 -4.29 -13.98 -5.96
N LEU A 78 -4.35 -12.75 -5.43
CA LEU A 78 -5.59 -11.98 -5.40
C LEU A 78 -6.11 -11.62 -6.79
N ALA A 79 -5.22 -11.24 -7.72
CA ALA A 79 -5.60 -10.98 -9.10
C ALA A 79 -6.07 -12.25 -9.82
N GLY A 80 -5.37 -13.37 -9.62
CA GLY A 80 -5.75 -14.67 -10.18
C GLY A 80 -7.14 -15.16 -9.70
N ALA A 81 -7.51 -14.80 -8.48
CA ALA A 81 -8.85 -15.05 -7.91
C ALA A 81 -9.87 -13.93 -8.18
N GLY A 82 -9.50 -12.92 -8.98
CA GLY A 82 -10.39 -11.83 -9.39
C GLY A 82 -10.84 -10.91 -8.24
N TRP A 83 -10.06 -10.79 -7.16
CA TRP A 83 -10.32 -9.83 -6.08
C TRP A 83 -9.91 -8.40 -6.42
N ILE A 84 -8.91 -8.29 -7.30
CA ILE A 84 -8.40 -7.05 -7.87
C ILE A 84 -8.05 -7.29 -9.33
N ASP A 85 -8.00 -6.23 -10.13
CA ASP A 85 -7.51 -6.36 -11.50
C ASP A 85 -5.98 -6.50 -11.57
N VAL A 86 -5.50 -6.97 -12.72
CA VAL A 86 -4.08 -7.22 -12.96
C VAL A 86 -3.25 -5.94 -12.95
N ALA A 87 -3.80 -4.81 -13.42
CA ALA A 87 -3.06 -3.55 -13.47
C ALA A 87 -2.81 -2.99 -12.06
N LEU A 88 -3.82 -3.08 -11.18
CA LEU A 88 -3.73 -2.74 -9.77
C LEU A 88 -2.73 -3.64 -9.04
N ALA A 89 -2.77 -4.95 -9.31
CA ALA A 89 -1.80 -5.88 -8.75
C ALA A 89 -0.35 -5.54 -9.16
N GLU A 90 -0.11 -5.22 -10.43
CA GLU A 90 1.22 -4.80 -10.89
C GLU A 90 1.69 -3.48 -10.23
N ALA A 91 0.78 -2.55 -9.99
CA ALA A 91 1.11 -1.32 -9.27
C ALA A 91 1.52 -1.59 -7.83
N LEU A 92 0.77 -2.41 -7.10
CA LEU A 92 1.09 -2.78 -5.72
C LEU A 92 2.40 -3.59 -5.62
N LYS A 93 2.69 -4.45 -6.60
CA LYS A 93 4.00 -5.15 -6.68
C LYS A 93 5.18 -4.19 -6.82
N ARG A 94 5.02 -3.06 -7.54
CA ARG A 94 6.03 -2.00 -7.60
C ARG A 94 6.19 -1.30 -6.26
N MET A 95 5.09 -1.09 -5.52
CA MET A 95 5.12 -0.52 -4.17
C MET A 95 5.87 -1.40 -3.16
N VAL A 96 5.77 -2.73 -3.26
CA VAL A 96 6.60 -3.66 -2.48
C VAL A 96 8.09 -3.49 -2.82
N GLY A 97 8.41 -3.27 -4.11
CA GLY A 97 9.78 -2.96 -4.54
C GLY A 97 10.29 -1.66 -3.92
N TYR A 98 9.50 -0.60 -3.97
CA TYR A 98 9.82 0.68 -3.34
C TYR A 98 10.05 0.53 -1.83
N ARG A 99 9.18 -0.19 -1.10
CA ARG A 99 9.33 -0.44 0.34
C ARG A 99 10.70 -1.02 0.68
N ASN A 100 11.17 -2.00 -0.08
CA ASN A 100 12.45 -2.64 0.16
C ASN A 100 13.64 -1.70 -0.09
N ILE A 101 13.52 -0.80 -1.07
CA ILE A 101 14.56 0.17 -1.43
C ILE A 101 14.64 1.30 -0.39
N ALA A 102 13.49 1.81 0.05
CA ALA A 102 13.37 2.92 0.98
C ALA A 102 13.87 2.60 2.41
N VAL A 103 13.97 1.32 2.77
CA VAL A 103 14.50 0.88 4.09
C VAL A 103 16.04 0.83 4.10
N HIS A 104 16.68 0.59 2.95
CA HIS A 104 18.09 0.22 2.91
C HIS A 104 19.04 1.32 2.43
N GLU A 105 18.59 2.26 1.58
CA GLU A 105 19.48 3.25 0.96
C GLU A 105 18.86 4.65 0.93
N TYR A 106 19.05 5.44 1.98
CA TYR A 106 18.65 6.85 1.99
C TYR A 106 19.67 7.71 1.22
N GLN A 107 19.71 7.58 -0.10
CA GLN A 107 20.50 8.46 -0.98
C GLN A 107 19.61 9.51 -1.65
N ALA A 108 20.18 10.68 -1.96
CA ALA A 108 19.52 11.78 -2.68
C ALA A 108 18.83 11.35 -4.00
N LEU A 109 19.24 10.23 -4.59
CA LEU A 109 18.64 9.64 -5.79
C LEU A 109 17.18 9.18 -5.58
N GLN A 110 16.73 8.97 -4.33
CA GLN A 110 15.40 8.42 -4.03
C GLN A 110 14.32 9.46 -3.81
N LEU A 111 14.66 10.71 -3.48
CA LEU A 111 13.65 11.73 -3.18
C LEU A 111 12.66 11.97 -4.34
N PRO A 112 13.08 12.06 -5.62
CA PRO A 112 12.13 12.16 -6.73
C PRO A 112 11.18 10.98 -6.82
N ILE A 113 11.63 9.77 -6.46
CA ILE A 113 10.81 8.57 -6.42
C ILE A 113 9.80 8.67 -5.28
N THR A 114 10.23 9.06 -4.08
CA THR A 114 9.34 9.29 -2.93
C THR A 114 8.25 10.31 -3.25
N VAL A 115 8.61 11.44 -3.86
CA VAL A 115 7.64 12.47 -4.28
C VAL A 115 6.68 11.92 -5.33
N ALA A 116 7.17 11.17 -6.33
CA ALA A 116 6.32 10.54 -7.32
C ALA A 116 5.35 9.53 -6.68
N VAL A 117 5.81 8.76 -5.69
CA VAL A 117 4.95 7.83 -4.94
C VAL A 117 3.85 8.60 -4.22
N ILE A 118 4.19 9.63 -3.45
CA ILE A 118 3.22 10.40 -2.66
C ILE A 118 2.16 11.07 -3.56
N THR A 119 2.61 11.63 -4.68
CA THR A 119 1.74 12.45 -5.55
C THR A 119 0.98 11.64 -6.61
N ARG A 120 1.39 10.39 -6.90
CA ARG A 120 0.82 9.62 -8.02
C ARG A 120 0.47 8.18 -7.72
N HIS A 121 1.04 7.58 -6.66
CA HIS A 121 0.96 6.13 -6.44
C HIS A 121 0.36 5.68 -5.10
N LEU A 122 -0.19 6.62 -4.31
CA LEU A 122 -0.84 6.25 -3.05
C LEU A 122 -2.30 5.85 -3.21
N ASP A 123 -2.95 6.26 -4.31
CA ASP A 123 -4.36 5.92 -4.53
C ASP A 123 -4.55 4.44 -4.85
N GLU A 124 -3.54 3.76 -5.40
CA GLU A 124 -3.59 2.32 -5.64
C GLU A 124 -3.79 1.53 -4.34
N PHE A 125 -3.32 2.02 -3.19
CA PHE A 125 -3.64 1.40 -1.90
C PHE A 125 -5.11 1.57 -1.51
N LEU A 126 -5.72 2.72 -1.86
CA LEU A 126 -7.12 3.03 -1.58
C LEU A 126 -8.05 2.25 -2.52
N ASP A 127 -7.70 2.19 -3.79
CA ASP A 127 -8.42 1.40 -4.80
C ASP A 127 -8.39 -0.09 -4.44
N TYR A 128 -7.24 -0.57 -3.94
CA TYR A 128 -7.08 -1.94 -3.43
C TYR A 128 -8.03 -2.25 -2.27
N SER A 129 -8.00 -1.45 -1.19
CA SER A 129 -8.83 -1.69 -0.02
C SER A 129 -10.32 -1.60 -0.36
N LYS A 130 -10.69 -0.63 -1.19
CA LYS A 130 -12.07 -0.45 -1.69
C LYS A 130 -12.53 -1.64 -2.53
N SER A 131 -11.70 -2.13 -3.46
CA SER A 131 -12.04 -3.28 -4.32
C SER A 131 -12.33 -4.52 -3.47
N ILE A 132 -11.47 -4.80 -2.49
CA ILE A 132 -11.67 -5.94 -1.58
C ILE A 132 -12.96 -5.79 -0.78
N LEU A 133 -13.18 -4.65 -0.12
CA LEU A 133 -14.36 -4.44 0.71
C LEU A 133 -15.67 -4.50 -0.09
N LEU A 134 -15.69 -3.94 -1.30
CA LEU A 134 -16.87 -3.99 -2.16
C LEU A 134 -17.19 -5.40 -2.65
N LYS A 135 -16.17 -6.23 -2.89
CA LYS A 135 -16.36 -7.62 -3.28
C LYS A 135 -16.78 -8.48 -2.09
N ASP A 136 -16.12 -8.31 -0.94
CA ASP A 136 -16.44 -8.99 0.32
C ASP A 136 -17.91 -8.80 0.70
N ALA A 137 -18.41 -7.56 0.64
CA ALA A 137 -19.80 -7.23 0.93
C ALA A 137 -20.83 -7.77 -0.07
N ARG A 138 -20.41 -8.31 -1.23
CA ARG A 138 -21.30 -8.95 -2.22
C ARG A 138 -21.32 -10.47 -2.08
N GLU A 139 -20.32 -11.05 -1.44
CA GLU A 139 -20.19 -12.50 -1.22
C GLU A 139 -20.77 -12.92 0.15
N ASP A 140 -21.00 -11.96 1.05
CA ASP A 140 -21.84 -12.04 2.25
C ASP A 140 -23.36 -12.09 1.95
#